data_AF-A0A914GZM7-F1
#
_entry.id   AF-A0A914GZM7-F1
#
_cell.length_a   1.000
_cell.length_b   1.000
_cell.length_c   1.000
_cell.angle_alpha   90.00
_cell.angle_beta   90.00
_cell.angle_gamma   90.00
#
_symmetry.space_group_name_H-M   'P 1'
#
loop_
_entity.id
_entity.type
_entity.pdbx_description
1 polymer ?
#
loop_
_entity_poly.entity_id
_entity_poly.type
_entity_poly.pdbx_seq_one_letter_code
_entity_poly.pdbx_strand_id
1 'polypeptide(L)'
;MAGKLRQHSLSSVRKLQELLHDCNLQLAAFRSQTQQIGTGADSAQLRRELDNNAKGCFRACETTKNSVLPQLKREGNAFSQCVIGFIGCVSAFLLEIKRCEALEKTFRMDEAPMIAEPLVGPVEEMLETLENLITVHYSTSESSPESKVTPRRRRTGGCRPHCACVDLQHSLPTQQTSATKMMDELVSILEADLRSTISEKLPTRANQMHALAAKCSGIVCQRGDDVMCPPKQLTELIWELHPILVDTVTELHSIEAKCNRIKNDEKICSGVKLFENIECLHNLLKEAREKAEQLSGRVDKYFEEQERFDAGKTLFRALVASYDLRTKKEIQIGLCIIRNQIVSLHPKLQHNLELVLSAGSSKNAHLGMGMFT
;
A
#
# COMPACT_ATOMS: atom_id res chain seq x y z
N MET A 1 32.92 -27.35 -12.19
CA MET A 1 32.52 -26.71 -10.91
C MET A 1 31.00 -26.60 -10.70
N ALA A 2 30.14 -26.75 -11.72
CA ALA A 2 28.68 -26.63 -11.57
C ALA A 2 28.00 -27.72 -10.70
N GLY A 3 28.60 -28.92 -10.59
CA GLY A 3 28.02 -30.03 -9.80
C GLY A 3 28.04 -29.80 -8.28
N LYS A 4 29.10 -29.17 -7.74
CA LYS A 4 29.21 -28.87 -6.31
C LYS A 4 28.26 -27.75 -5.86
N LEU A 5 28.03 -26.75 -6.72
CA LEU A 5 27.08 -25.66 -6.46
C LEU A 5 25.62 -26.15 -6.44
N ARG A 6 25.24 -27.05 -7.37
CA ARG A 6 23.89 -27.66 -7.38
C ARG A 6 23.62 -28.58 -6.18
N GLN A 7 24.62 -29.32 -5.70
CA GLN A 7 24.45 -30.17 -4.51
C GLN A 7 24.24 -29.33 -3.25
N HIS A 8 24.96 -28.20 -3.12
CA HIS A 8 24.85 -27.31 -1.98
C HIS A 8 23.50 -26.58 -1.92
N SER A 9 22.95 -26.16 -3.07
CA SER A 9 21.61 -25.55 -3.13
C SER A 9 20.49 -26.54 -2.81
N LEU A 10 20.62 -27.81 -3.22
CA LEU A 10 19.63 -28.84 -2.89
C LEU A 10 19.65 -29.21 -1.40
N SER A 11 20.81 -29.18 -0.73
CA SER A 11 20.90 -29.41 0.71
C SER A 11 20.29 -28.28 1.53
N SER A 12 20.47 -27.04 1.11
CA SER A 12 19.91 -25.85 1.75
C SER A 12 18.38 -25.79 1.68
N VAL A 13 17.82 -26.07 0.50
CA VAL A 13 16.36 -26.15 0.31
C VAL A 13 15.75 -27.23 1.21
N ARG A 14 16.35 -28.44 1.27
CA ARG A 14 15.88 -29.51 2.16
C ARG A 14 15.94 -29.10 3.63
N LYS A 15 17.04 -28.50 4.06
CA LYS A 15 17.20 -28.01 5.44
C LYS A 15 16.14 -26.96 5.78
N LEU A 16 15.83 -26.03 4.87
CA LEU A 16 14.80 -25.04 5.08
C LEU A 16 13.39 -25.67 5.13
N GLN A 17 13.13 -26.70 4.32
CA GLN A 17 11.87 -27.46 4.36
C GLN A 17 11.68 -28.19 5.70
N GLU A 18 12.75 -28.79 6.25
CA GLU A 18 12.73 -29.43 7.56
C GLU A 18 12.42 -28.40 8.67
N LEU A 19 13.12 -27.27 8.67
CA LEU A 19 12.88 -26.19 9.64
C LEU A 19 11.46 -25.59 9.53
N LEU A 20 10.94 -25.45 8.31
CA LEU A 20 9.58 -25.01 8.06
C LEU A 20 8.55 -26.05 8.55
N HIS A 21 8.84 -27.33 8.38
CA HIS A 21 7.99 -28.40 8.91
C HIS A 21 7.92 -28.33 10.43
N ASP A 22 9.06 -28.15 11.10
CA ASP A 22 9.12 -27.98 12.55
C ASP A 22 8.31 -26.76 13.03
N CYS A 23 8.42 -25.62 12.33
CA CYS A 23 7.61 -24.43 12.62
C CYS A 23 6.10 -24.73 12.54
N ASN A 24 5.68 -25.45 11.50
CA ASN A 24 4.27 -25.81 11.31
C ASN A 24 3.76 -26.79 12.38
N LEU A 25 4.60 -27.75 12.80
CA LEU A 25 4.25 -28.68 13.88
C LEU A 25 4.04 -27.94 15.20
N GLN A 26 4.96 -27.03 15.56
CA GLN A 26 4.83 -26.20 16.77
C GLN A 26 3.57 -25.33 16.71
N LEU A 27 3.32 -24.68 15.56
CA LEU A 27 2.13 -23.86 15.36
C LEU A 27 0.82 -24.66 15.46
N ALA A 28 0.78 -25.88 14.94
CA ALA A 28 -0.39 -26.75 15.03
C ALA A 28 -0.68 -27.14 16.48
N ALA A 29 0.35 -27.47 17.27
CA ALA A 29 0.21 -27.75 18.70
C ALA A 29 -0.31 -26.52 19.47
N PHE A 30 0.27 -25.34 19.21
CA PHE A 30 -0.14 -24.09 19.83
C PHE A 30 -1.61 -23.74 19.50
N ARG A 31 -2.03 -23.90 18.24
CA ARG A 31 -3.43 -23.70 17.80
C ARG A 31 -4.40 -24.61 18.55
N SER A 32 -4.08 -25.90 18.61
CA SER A 32 -4.91 -26.90 19.27
C SER A 32 -5.17 -26.54 20.74
N GLN A 33 -4.13 -26.12 21.45
CA GLN A 33 -4.25 -25.72 22.86
C GLN A 33 -4.95 -24.37 23.04
N THR A 34 -4.70 -23.39 22.15
CA THR A 34 -5.36 -22.08 22.20
C THR A 34 -6.89 -22.23 22.05
N GLN A 35 -7.37 -23.24 21.30
CA GLN A 35 -8.81 -23.53 21.18
C GLN A 35 -9.47 -24.04 22.47
N GLN A 36 -8.68 -24.53 23.44
CA GLN A 36 -9.20 -25.05 24.70
C GLN A 36 -9.46 -23.94 25.73
N ILE A 37 -8.97 -22.71 25.48
CA ILE A 37 -9.22 -21.55 26.35
C ILE A 37 -10.73 -21.25 26.43
N GLY A 38 -11.25 -21.09 27.65
CA GLY A 38 -12.67 -20.81 27.92
C GLY A 38 -13.56 -22.05 27.84
N THR A 39 -12.99 -23.25 27.69
CA THR A 39 -13.71 -24.53 27.69
C THR A 39 -13.54 -25.27 29.02
N GLY A 40 -14.22 -26.40 29.21
CA GLY A 40 -14.06 -27.25 30.41
C GLY A 40 -12.67 -27.89 30.54
N ALA A 41 -11.84 -27.85 29.50
CA ALA A 41 -10.44 -28.30 29.53
C ALA A 41 -9.45 -27.19 29.89
N ASP A 42 -9.93 -25.95 30.06
CA ASP A 42 -9.09 -24.81 30.41
C ASP A 42 -8.58 -24.93 31.85
N SER A 43 -7.26 -25.02 32.01
CA SER A 43 -6.62 -25.27 33.30
C SER A 43 -5.27 -24.56 33.40
N ALA A 44 -4.80 -24.33 34.62
CA ALA A 44 -3.50 -23.68 34.86
C ALA A 44 -2.33 -24.49 34.28
N GLN A 45 -2.48 -25.81 34.17
CA GLN A 45 -1.51 -26.66 33.47
C GLN A 45 -1.52 -26.38 31.96
N LEU A 46 -2.70 -26.39 31.33
CA LEU A 46 -2.84 -26.06 29.91
C LEU A 46 -2.26 -24.69 29.59
N ARG A 47 -2.52 -23.66 30.41
CA ARG A 47 -1.98 -22.30 30.21
C ARG A 47 -0.45 -22.25 30.27
N ARG A 48 0.18 -23.03 31.15
CA ARG A 48 1.64 -23.17 31.20
C ARG A 48 2.20 -23.89 29.97
N GLU A 49 1.53 -24.94 29.52
CA GLU A 49 1.91 -25.64 28.29
C GLU A 49 1.75 -24.73 27.06
N LEU A 50 0.72 -23.89 27.06
CA LEU A 50 0.45 -22.93 26.00
C LEU A 50 1.54 -21.85 25.89
N ASP A 51 1.97 -21.27 27.01
CA ASP A 51 3.11 -20.33 27.06
C ASP A 51 4.41 -20.98 26.56
N ASN A 52 4.68 -22.22 26.98
CA ASN A 52 5.84 -22.98 26.51
C ASN A 52 5.78 -23.23 24.99
N ASN A 53 4.59 -23.53 24.46
CA ASN A 53 4.39 -23.76 23.03
C ASN A 53 4.48 -22.47 22.22
N ALA A 54 4.01 -21.32 22.74
CA ALA A 54 4.22 -20.02 22.11
C ALA A 54 5.73 -19.69 21.99
N LYS A 55 6.49 -19.91 23.07
CA LYS A 55 7.96 -19.75 23.08
C LYS A 55 8.65 -20.76 22.16
N GLY A 56 8.10 -21.98 22.06
CA GLY A 56 8.53 -23.01 21.10
C GLY A 56 8.38 -22.55 19.66
N CYS A 57 7.20 -22.04 19.29
CA CYS A 57 6.91 -21.48 17.98
C CYS A 57 7.88 -20.34 17.64
N PHE A 58 8.05 -19.38 18.56
CA PHE A 58 8.94 -18.25 18.36
C PHE A 58 10.40 -18.69 18.12
N ARG A 59 10.92 -19.61 18.94
CA ARG A 59 12.29 -20.14 18.77
C ARG A 59 12.48 -20.88 17.45
N ALA A 60 11.47 -21.64 17.01
CA ALA A 60 11.50 -22.32 15.72
C ALA A 60 11.56 -21.31 14.57
N CYS A 61 10.74 -20.25 14.63
CA CYS A 61 10.76 -19.18 13.63
C CYS A 61 12.09 -18.42 13.63
N GLU A 62 12.64 -18.04 14.78
CA GLU A 62 13.97 -17.39 14.88
C GLU A 62 15.07 -18.24 14.26
N THR A 63 15.10 -19.54 14.59
CA THR A 63 16.08 -20.50 14.04
C THR A 63 15.97 -20.60 12.52
N THR A 64 14.74 -20.59 12.01
CA THR A 64 14.46 -20.66 10.57
C THR A 64 14.86 -19.36 9.87
N LYS A 65 14.51 -18.19 10.42
CA LYS A 65 14.93 -16.87 9.89
C LYS A 65 16.44 -16.78 9.76
N ASN A 66 17.17 -17.20 10.78
CA ASN A 66 18.64 -17.16 10.80
C ASN A 66 19.26 -18.08 9.72
N SER A 67 18.52 -19.08 9.25
CA SER A 67 18.92 -19.95 8.13
C SER A 67 18.60 -19.37 6.75
N VAL A 68 17.60 -18.50 6.67
CA VAL A 68 17.10 -17.87 5.43
C VAL A 68 18.01 -16.72 4.97
N LEU A 69 18.38 -15.82 5.90
CA LEU A 69 19.17 -14.62 5.64
C LEU A 69 20.49 -14.85 4.86
N PRO A 70 21.31 -15.86 5.19
CA PRO A 70 22.59 -16.09 4.49
C PRO A 70 22.45 -16.66 3.07
N GLN A 71 21.30 -17.25 2.75
CA GLN A 71 21.11 -18.13 1.58
C GLN A 71 20.26 -17.48 0.47
N LEU A 72 19.41 -16.50 0.80
CA LEU A 72 18.62 -15.71 -0.16
C LEU A 72 19.46 -15.09 -1.30
N LYS A 73 20.70 -14.68 -1.05
CA LYS A 73 21.57 -14.09 -2.10
C LYS A 73 22.19 -15.12 -3.06
N ARG A 74 22.20 -16.41 -2.71
CA ARG A 74 22.99 -17.45 -3.41
C ARG A 74 22.14 -18.51 -4.09
N GLU A 75 20.88 -18.65 -3.68
CA GLU A 75 20.02 -19.76 -4.10
C GLU A 75 18.90 -19.31 -5.04
N GLY A 76 18.50 -20.20 -5.96
CA GLY A 76 17.50 -19.90 -6.98
C GLY A 76 16.05 -20.12 -6.50
N ASN A 77 15.10 -20.01 -7.44
CA ASN A 77 13.65 -19.96 -7.20
C ASN A 77 13.07 -20.95 -6.19
N ALA A 78 13.58 -22.19 -6.11
CA ALA A 78 13.06 -23.21 -5.17
C ALA A 78 13.31 -22.84 -3.70
N PHE A 79 14.40 -22.14 -3.40
CA PHE A 79 14.70 -21.64 -2.06
C PHE A 79 13.77 -20.49 -1.71
N SER A 80 13.59 -19.54 -2.63
CA SER A 80 12.67 -18.40 -2.46
C SER A 80 11.23 -18.85 -2.20
N GLN A 81 10.77 -19.94 -2.83
CA GLN A 81 9.46 -20.55 -2.53
C GLN A 81 9.35 -21.09 -1.10
N CYS A 82 10.41 -21.72 -0.59
CA CYS A 82 10.43 -22.17 0.81
C CYS A 82 10.44 -20.99 1.80
N VAL A 83 11.09 -19.88 1.44
CA VAL A 83 11.06 -18.63 2.22
C VAL A 83 9.65 -18.02 2.25
N ILE A 84 8.93 -18.00 1.13
CA ILE A 84 7.53 -17.55 1.08
C ILE A 84 6.64 -18.41 1.98
N GLY A 85 6.81 -19.74 1.92
CA GLY A 85 6.11 -20.65 2.83
C GLY A 85 6.41 -20.37 4.30
N PHE A 86 7.65 -20.01 4.62
CA PHE A 86 8.06 -19.61 5.96
C PHE A 86 7.43 -18.28 6.40
N ILE A 87 7.38 -17.26 5.54
CA ILE A 87 6.66 -15.99 5.81
C ILE A 87 5.18 -16.27 6.15
N GLY A 88 4.54 -17.18 5.39
CA GLY A 88 3.18 -17.63 5.68
C GLY A 88 3.04 -18.28 7.06
N CYS A 89 4.01 -19.10 7.47
CA CYS A 89 4.04 -19.71 8.80
C CYS A 89 4.18 -18.67 9.92
N VAL A 90 5.06 -17.68 9.77
CA VAL A 90 5.24 -16.59 10.75
C VAL A 90 3.98 -15.72 10.85
N SER A 91 3.36 -15.38 9.72
CA SER A 91 2.06 -14.70 9.67
C SER A 91 0.96 -15.47 10.40
N ALA A 92 0.92 -16.78 10.20
CA ALA A 92 -0.06 -17.67 10.81
C ALA A 92 0.14 -17.79 12.34
N PHE A 93 1.40 -17.74 12.80
CA PHE A 93 1.74 -17.67 14.22
C PHE A 93 1.36 -16.33 14.84
N LEU A 94 1.63 -15.20 14.16
CA LEU A 94 1.25 -13.87 14.63
C LEU A 94 -0.27 -13.73 14.86
N LEU A 95 -1.08 -14.25 13.93
CA LEU A 95 -2.53 -14.26 14.09
C LEU A 95 -2.96 -15.08 15.29
N GLU A 96 -2.31 -16.23 15.51
CA GLU A 96 -2.66 -17.13 16.58
C GLU A 96 -2.29 -16.56 17.96
N ILE A 97 -1.13 -15.91 18.08
CA ILE A 97 -0.72 -15.33 19.35
C ILE A 97 -1.59 -14.12 19.74
N LYS A 98 -1.99 -13.28 18.76
CA LYS A 98 -2.98 -12.22 18.98
C LYS A 98 -4.34 -12.78 19.39
N ARG A 99 -4.76 -13.91 18.79
CA ARG A 99 -5.98 -14.62 19.20
C ARG A 99 -5.87 -15.11 20.64
N CYS A 100 -4.72 -15.67 21.00
CA CYS A 100 -4.45 -16.17 22.34
C CYS A 100 -4.52 -15.04 23.38
N GLU A 101 -3.85 -13.90 23.16
CA GLU A 101 -3.91 -12.73 24.05
C GLU A 101 -5.34 -12.21 24.24
N ALA A 102 -6.15 -12.19 23.17
CA ALA A 102 -7.55 -11.77 23.24
C ALA A 102 -8.39 -12.74 24.09
N LEU A 103 -8.14 -14.04 23.95
CA LEU A 103 -8.81 -15.09 24.72
C LEU A 103 -8.38 -15.06 26.20
N GLU A 104 -7.10 -14.86 26.50
CA GLU A 104 -6.60 -14.67 27.87
C GLU A 104 -7.20 -13.45 28.56
N LYS A 105 -7.35 -12.33 27.83
CA LYS A 105 -8.02 -11.14 28.36
C LYS A 105 -9.49 -11.39 28.69
N THR A 106 -10.16 -12.26 27.91
CA THR A 106 -11.59 -12.58 28.05
C THR A 106 -11.84 -13.62 29.15
N PHE A 107 -11.03 -14.68 29.18
CA PHE A 107 -11.11 -15.81 30.11
C PHE A 107 -9.90 -15.80 31.03
N ARG A 108 -9.94 -14.92 32.03
CA ARG A 108 -8.84 -14.72 32.98
C ARG A 108 -8.71 -15.90 33.95
N MET A 109 -7.47 -16.30 34.22
CA MET A 109 -7.11 -17.25 35.26
C MET A 109 -6.01 -16.65 36.14
N ASP A 110 -6.34 -16.32 37.39
CA ASP A 110 -5.42 -15.63 38.30
C ASP A 110 -4.21 -16.49 38.73
N GLU A 111 -4.34 -17.82 38.67
CA GLU A 111 -3.30 -18.78 39.07
C GLU A 111 -2.34 -19.19 37.93
N ALA A 112 -2.61 -18.76 36.69
CA ALA A 112 -1.81 -19.11 35.53
C ALA A 112 -0.86 -17.96 35.15
N PRO A 113 0.38 -18.25 34.71
CA PRO A 113 1.19 -17.23 34.08
C PRO A 113 0.47 -16.74 32.82
N MET A 114 0.24 -15.44 32.71
CA MET A 114 -0.02 -14.83 31.39
C MET A 114 1.17 -15.17 30.49
N ILE A 115 0.94 -15.33 29.18
CA ILE A 115 2.03 -15.58 28.23
C ILE A 115 3.13 -14.57 28.52
N ALA A 116 4.23 -15.11 29.04
CA ALA A 116 5.23 -14.32 29.70
C ALA A 116 6.12 -13.76 28.60
N GLU A 117 5.98 -12.44 28.38
CA GLU A 117 6.63 -11.59 27.40
C GLU A 117 5.78 -11.36 26.11
N PRO A 118 5.55 -10.10 25.69
CA PRO A 118 4.73 -9.79 24.53
C PRO A 118 5.47 -10.21 23.25
N LEU A 119 5.31 -11.47 22.86
CA LEU A 119 5.87 -12.05 21.65
C LEU A 119 5.28 -11.44 20.37
N VAL A 120 4.16 -10.72 20.45
CA VAL A 120 3.53 -10.04 19.30
C VAL A 120 4.52 -9.10 18.61
N GLY A 121 5.17 -8.19 19.36
CA GLY A 121 6.10 -7.21 18.78
C GLY A 121 7.30 -7.86 18.08
N PRO A 122 8.04 -8.76 18.75
CA PRO A 122 9.13 -9.50 18.13
C PRO A 122 8.72 -10.30 16.88
N VAL A 123 7.51 -10.88 16.86
CA VAL A 123 7.01 -11.61 15.69
C VAL A 123 6.63 -10.66 14.54
N GLU A 124 6.09 -9.48 14.84
CA GLU A 124 5.83 -8.42 13.84
C GLU A 124 7.12 -7.95 13.18
N GLU A 125 8.16 -7.64 13.98
CA GLU A 125 9.48 -7.26 13.47
C GLU A 125 10.11 -8.36 12.61
N MET A 126 9.97 -9.62 13.04
CA MET A 126 10.45 -10.78 12.28
C MET A 126 9.77 -10.88 10.91
N LEU A 127 8.46 -10.69 10.86
CA LEU A 127 7.67 -10.76 9.63
C LEU A 127 8.06 -9.62 8.68
N GLU A 128 8.12 -8.39 9.18
CA GLU A 128 8.56 -7.22 8.43
C GLU A 128 9.97 -7.42 7.84
N THR A 129 10.89 -7.94 8.65
CA THR A 129 12.26 -8.25 8.20
C THR A 129 12.26 -9.25 7.04
N LEU A 130 11.48 -10.33 7.13
CA LEU A 130 11.39 -11.37 6.10
C LEU A 130 10.71 -10.87 4.82
N GLU A 131 9.64 -10.07 4.94
CA GLU A 131 8.94 -9.46 3.82
C GLU A 131 9.86 -8.48 3.07
N ASN A 132 10.56 -7.61 3.79
CA ASN A 132 11.54 -6.70 3.21
C ASN A 132 12.68 -7.45 2.50
N LEU A 133 13.20 -8.53 3.10
CA LEU A 133 14.24 -9.36 2.52
C LEU A 133 13.81 -9.99 1.19
N ILE A 134 12.60 -10.54 1.12
CA ILE A 134 12.12 -11.19 -0.11
C ILE A 134 11.80 -10.16 -1.19
N THR A 135 11.24 -9.00 -0.82
CA THR A 135 11.02 -7.88 -1.74
C THR A 135 12.34 -7.42 -2.36
N VAL A 136 13.38 -7.16 -1.54
CA VAL A 136 14.70 -6.76 -2.05
C VAL A 136 15.30 -7.85 -2.95
N HIS A 137 15.18 -9.12 -2.59
CA HIS A 137 15.67 -10.22 -3.42
C HIS A 137 15.00 -10.23 -4.80
N TYR A 138 13.67 -10.15 -4.87
CA TYR A 138 12.97 -10.12 -6.15
C TYR A 138 13.26 -8.86 -6.96
N SER A 139 13.35 -7.68 -6.33
CA SER A 139 13.68 -6.43 -7.02
C SER A 139 15.12 -6.36 -7.55
N THR A 140 16.06 -7.14 -6.99
CA THR A 140 17.47 -7.16 -7.40
C THR A 140 17.88 -8.40 -8.20
N SER A 141 17.01 -9.40 -8.29
CA SER A 141 17.24 -10.66 -9.04
C SER A 141 16.75 -10.63 -10.49
N GLU A 142 16.11 -9.55 -10.95
CA GLU A 142 15.92 -9.31 -12.38
C GLU A 142 17.28 -9.13 -13.06
N SER A 143 17.56 -10.00 -14.02
CA SER A 143 18.72 -9.91 -14.90
C SER A 143 18.84 -8.50 -15.52
N SER A 144 20.06 -7.95 -15.48
CA SER A 144 20.48 -6.72 -16.19
C SER A 144 19.70 -6.51 -17.50
N PRO A 145 19.19 -5.28 -17.79
CA PRO A 145 18.42 -4.99 -18.99
C PRO A 145 19.21 -5.14 -20.31
N GLU A 146 20.48 -5.54 -20.24
CA GLU A 146 21.36 -5.73 -21.39
C GLU A 146 21.03 -6.98 -22.24
N SER A 147 20.26 -7.96 -21.73
CA SER A 147 19.96 -9.18 -22.49
C SER A 147 18.63 -9.18 -23.26
N LYS A 148 17.86 -8.07 -23.25
CA LYS A 148 16.58 -7.96 -23.96
C LYS A 148 16.52 -6.86 -25.03
N VAL A 149 17.66 -6.38 -25.50
CA VAL A 149 17.72 -5.47 -26.66
C VAL A 149 18.49 -6.13 -27.80
N THR A 150 17.77 -6.66 -28.79
CA THR A 150 18.34 -6.90 -30.10
C THR A 150 18.78 -5.55 -30.67
N PRO A 151 20.05 -5.37 -31.07
CA PRO A 151 20.54 -4.07 -31.54
C PRO A 151 19.93 -3.78 -32.92
N ARG A 152 18.87 -2.97 -32.95
CA ARG A 152 18.31 -2.43 -34.18
C ARG A 152 19.27 -1.36 -34.70
N ARG A 153 19.98 -1.67 -35.80
CA ARG A 153 20.86 -0.74 -36.52
C ARG A 153 20.15 0.59 -36.77
N ARG A 154 20.63 1.67 -36.16
CA ARG A 154 20.25 3.04 -36.52
C ARG A 154 20.83 3.35 -37.90
N ARG A 155 19.95 3.58 -38.88
CA ARG A 155 20.31 4.31 -40.10
C ARG A 155 20.47 5.77 -39.71
N THR A 156 21.68 6.29 -39.84
CA THR A 156 21.97 7.71 -40.02
C THR A 156 21.22 8.21 -41.25
N GLY A 157 20.41 9.26 -41.09
CA GLY A 157 19.66 9.83 -42.22
C GLY A 157 18.76 10.97 -41.80
N GLY A 158 19.29 12.20 -41.92
CA GLY A 158 18.60 13.40 -42.37
C GLY A 158 17.30 13.81 -41.68
N CYS A 159 17.38 14.92 -40.94
CA CYS A 159 16.24 15.77 -40.62
C CYS A 159 15.46 16.12 -41.91
N ARG A 160 14.13 15.92 -41.94
CA ARG A 160 13.26 16.48 -42.99
C ARG A 160 12.80 17.90 -42.61
N PRO A 161 12.59 18.77 -43.61
CA PRO A 161 12.53 20.22 -43.42
C PRO A 161 11.10 20.66 -43.12
N HIS A 162 10.76 20.87 -41.84
CA HIS A 162 9.69 21.79 -41.42
C HIS A 162 9.75 22.13 -39.91
N CYS A 163 10.90 21.92 -39.27
CA CYS A 163 11.10 22.40 -37.90
C CYS A 163 11.55 23.87 -37.96
N ALA A 164 10.65 24.79 -37.60
CA ALA A 164 10.90 26.22 -37.49
C ALA A 164 11.71 26.56 -36.23
N CYS A 165 12.92 26.02 -36.12
CA CYS A 165 13.87 26.31 -35.05
C CYS A 165 15.17 26.90 -35.61
N VAL A 166 15.07 27.99 -36.37
CA VAL A 166 16.16 28.98 -36.50
C VAL A 166 15.50 30.33 -36.76
N ASP A 167 15.35 31.13 -35.71
CA ASP A 167 15.47 32.60 -35.70
C ASP A 167 14.85 33.15 -34.43
N LEU A 168 15.67 33.31 -33.39
CA LEU A 168 15.39 34.21 -32.27
C LEU A 168 16.72 34.68 -31.67
N GLN A 169 17.46 35.45 -32.46
CA GLN A 169 18.32 36.51 -31.94
C GLN A 169 17.74 37.86 -32.37
N HIS A 170 17.61 38.75 -31.39
CA HIS A 170 17.30 40.17 -31.47
C HIS A 170 15.91 40.59 -31.95
N SER A 171 15.00 40.80 -30.99
CA SER A 171 14.40 42.12 -30.75
C SER A 171 13.61 42.09 -29.43
N LEU A 172 13.96 42.99 -28.52
CA LEU A 172 13.05 43.42 -27.46
C LEU A 172 11.94 44.25 -28.12
N PRO A 173 10.67 43.97 -27.79
CA PRO A 173 9.72 45.03 -27.59
C PRO A 173 9.29 45.04 -26.12
N THR A 174 9.41 46.22 -25.52
CA THR A 174 8.68 46.67 -24.35
C THR A 174 7.24 46.12 -24.32
N GLN A 175 6.97 45.13 -23.46
CA GLN A 175 5.62 44.72 -23.05
C GLN A 175 5.61 44.46 -21.54
N GLN A 176 5.47 45.52 -20.75
CA GLN A 176 5.16 45.43 -19.32
C GLN A 176 3.66 45.21 -19.05
N THR A 177 2.84 44.96 -20.07
CA THR A 177 1.38 44.80 -19.98
C THR A 177 0.85 43.38 -20.29
N SER A 178 1.72 42.39 -20.59
CA SER A 178 1.28 41.02 -20.93
C SER A 178 1.47 39.97 -19.82
N ALA A 179 2.35 40.21 -18.85
CA ALA A 179 2.61 39.25 -17.77
C ALA A 179 1.47 39.15 -16.74
N THR A 180 0.75 40.25 -16.49
CA THR A 180 -0.43 40.27 -15.60
C THR A 180 -1.61 39.56 -16.24
N LYS A 181 -1.89 39.80 -17.53
CA LYS A 181 -2.96 39.10 -18.26
C LYS A 181 -2.74 37.58 -18.35
N MET A 182 -1.49 37.13 -18.60
CA MET A 182 -1.16 35.69 -18.57
C MET A 182 -1.30 35.09 -17.16
N MET A 183 -0.95 35.83 -16.11
CA MET A 183 -1.14 35.40 -14.73
C MET A 183 -2.62 35.31 -14.37
N ASP A 184 -3.44 36.28 -14.78
CA ASP A 184 -4.89 36.28 -14.53
C ASP A 184 -5.60 35.13 -15.26
N GLU A 185 -5.18 34.82 -16.49
CA GLU A 185 -5.71 33.71 -17.27
C GLU A 185 -5.28 32.35 -16.69
N LEU A 186 -4.04 32.21 -16.21
CA LEU A 186 -3.56 31.02 -15.52
C LEU A 186 -4.23 30.81 -14.16
N VAL A 187 -4.47 31.88 -13.40
CA VAL A 187 -5.19 31.83 -12.11
C VAL A 187 -6.65 31.42 -12.33
N SER A 188 -7.31 31.96 -13.35
CA SER A 188 -8.68 31.59 -13.73
C SER A 188 -8.81 30.11 -14.16
N ILE A 189 -7.85 29.61 -14.95
CA ILE A 189 -7.81 28.19 -15.36
C ILE A 189 -7.52 27.28 -14.16
N LEU A 190 -6.57 27.66 -13.30
CA LEU A 190 -6.26 26.93 -12.07
C LEU A 190 -7.46 26.89 -11.11
N GLU A 191 -8.20 28.00 -11.00
CA GLU A 191 -9.41 28.13 -10.19
C GLU A 191 -10.54 27.22 -10.69
N ALA A 192 -10.89 27.29 -11.98
CA ALA A 192 -11.98 26.50 -12.55
C ALA A 192 -11.75 24.97 -12.38
N ASP A 193 -10.53 24.52 -12.67
CA ASP A 193 -10.18 23.11 -12.53
C ASP A 193 -10.14 22.65 -11.07
N LEU A 194 -9.58 23.45 -10.16
CA LEU A 194 -9.51 23.09 -8.73
C LEU A 194 -10.92 23.06 -8.13
N ARG A 195 -11.76 24.03 -8.51
CA ARG A 195 -13.15 24.14 -8.07
C ARG A 195 -13.99 22.96 -8.52
N SER A 196 -13.91 22.55 -9.79
CA SER A 196 -14.62 21.35 -10.28
C SER A 196 -14.09 20.08 -9.59
N THR A 197 -12.77 19.95 -9.42
CA THR A 197 -12.20 18.75 -8.77
C THR A 197 -12.63 18.65 -7.31
N ILE A 198 -12.58 19.74 -6.55
CA ILE A 198 -12.96 19.76 -5.13
C ILE A 198 -14.48 19.61 -4.98
N SER A 199 -15.28 20.36 -5.74
CA SER A 199 -16.74 20.46 -5.49
C SER A 199 -17.55 19.32 -6.10
N GLU A 200 -17.05 18.68 -7.17
CA GLU A 200 -17.80 17.68 -7.92
C GLU A 200 -17.12 16.30 -7.83
N LYS A 201 -15.83 16.24 -8.17
CA LYS A 201 -15.13 14.94 -8.30
C LYS A 201 -14.87 14.28 -6.95
N LEU A 202 -14.28 14.99 -5.98
CA LEU A 202 -13.97 14.42 -4.66
C LEU A 202 -15.21 13.86 -3.92
N PRO A 203 -16.34 14.58 -3.81
CA PRO A 203 -17.56 14.02 -3.22
C PRO A 203 -18.08 12.80 -3.98
N THR A 204 -18.00 12.83 -5.31
CA THR A 204 -18.38 11.69 -6.15
C THR A 204 -17.50 10.47 -5.86
N ARG A 205 -16.17 10.64 -5.71
CA ARG A 205 -15.26 9.56 -5.31
C ARG A 205 -15.58 9.01 -3.93
N ALA A 206 -15.83 9.87 -2.95
CA ALA A 206 -16.21 9.44 -1.61
C ALA A 206 -17.50 8.60 -1.63
N ASN A 207 -18.50 9.00 -2.42
CA ASN A 207 -19.75 8.26 -2.58
C ASN A 207 -19.53 6.91 -3.29
N GLN A 208 -18.71 6.88 -4.35
CA GLN A 208 -18.32 5.66 -5.04
C GLN A 208 -17.61 4.68 -4.09
N MET A 209 -16.65 5.16 -3.30
CA MET A 209 -15.96 4.35 -2.29
C MET A 209 -16.91 3.83 -1.22
N HIS A 210 -17.88 4.63 -0.79
CA HIS A 210 -18.89 4.20 0.16
C HIS A 210 -19.75 3.06 -0.39
N ALA A 211 -20.22 3.19 -1.64
CA ALA A 211 -20.99 2.15 -2.32
C ALA A 211 -20.17 0.86 -2.50
N LEU A 212 -18.91 0.98 -2.89
CA LEU A 212 -17.99 -0.17 -3.03
C LEU A 212 -17.68 -0.83 -1.68
N ALA A 213 -17.51 -0.07 -0.60
CA ALA A 213 -17.31 -0.62 0.74
C ALA A 213 -18.55 -1.39 1.22
N ALA A 214 -19.75 -0.89 0.93
CA ALA A 214 -21.00 -1.58 1.22
C ALA A 214 -21.12 -2.87 0.39
N LYS A 215 -20.85 -2.81 -0.92
CA LYS A 215 -20.81 -4.00 -1.79
C LYS A 215 -19.79 -5.02 -1.28
N CYS A 216 -18.59 -4.58 -0.91
CA CYS A 216 -17.52 -5.40 -0.36
C CYS A 216 -17.98 -6.14 0.91
N SER A 217 -18.69 -5.48 1.82
CA SER A 217 -19.17 -6.11 3.07
C SER A 217 -20.00 -7.37 2.82
N GLY A 218 -20.86 -7.33 1.79
CA GLY A 218 -21.76 -8.43 1.41
C GLY A 218 -21.11 -9.57 0.61
N ILE A 219 -19.84 -9.44 0.21
CA ILE A 219 -19.17 -10.48 -0.58
C ILE A 219 -18.94 -11.73 0.27
N VAL A 220 -19.34 -12.87 -0.26
CA VAL A 220 -18.99 -14.17 0.32
C VAL A 220 -17.81 -14.71 -0.48
N CYS A 221 -16.63 -14.82 0.17
CA CYS A 221 -15.43 -15.40 -0.43
C CYS A 221 -15.55 -16.94 -0.47
N GLN A 222 -16.48 -17.45 -1.26
CA GLN A 222 -16.59 -18.88 -1.58
C GLN A 222 -16.00 -19.11 -2.98
N ARG A 223 -14.99 -19.98 -3.06
CA ARG A 223 -14.57 -20.57 -4.33
C ARG A 223 -15.52 -21.72 -4.65
N GLY A 224 -15.96 -21.81 -5.91
CA GLY A 224 -16.70 -22.98 -6.38
C GLY A 224 -15.82 -24.23 -6.42
N ASP A 225 -16.36 -25.35 -6.90
CA ASP A 225 -15.61 -26.61 -7.06
C ASP A 225 -14.36 -26.46 -7.95
N ASP A 226 -14.34 -25.42 -8.78
CA ASP A 226 -13.18 -24.98 -9.55
C ASP A 226 -12.23 -24.14 -8.68
N VAL A 227 -11.48 -24.85 -7.83
CA VAL A 227 -10.57 -24.32 -6.78
C VAL A 227 -9.52 -23.33 -7.32
N MET A 228 -9.29 -23.30 -8.63
CA MET A 228 -8.25 -22.53 -9.30
C MET A 228 -8.70 -21.13 -9.75
N CYS A 229 -9.97 -20.75 -9.55
CA CYS A 229 -10.47 -19.42 -9.93
C CYS A 229 -10.63 -18.52 -8.69
N PRO A 230 -10.17 -17.25 -8.72
CA PRO A 230 -10.45 -16.31 -7.65
C PRO A 230 -11.98 -16.09 -7.48
N PRO A 231 -12.45 -15.77 -6.26
CA PRO A 231 -13.88 -15.57 -6.02
C PRO A 231 -14.44 -14.50 -6.94
N LYS A 232 -15.43 -14.87 -7.77
CA LYS A 232 -15.98 -13.99 -8.83
C LYS A 232 -16.41 -12.63 -8.31
N GLN A 233 -17.14 -12.61 -7.19
CA GLN A 233 -17.62 -11.38 -6.56
C GLN A 233 -16.48 -10.46 -6.13
N LEU A 234 -15.37 -11.02 -5.64
CA LEU A 234 -14.19 -10.25 -5.24
C LEU A 234 -13.43 -9.71 -6.46
N THR A 235 -13.30 -10.52 -7.51
CA THR A 235 -12.71 -10.11 -8.78
C THR A 235 -13.49 -8.97 -9.44
N GLU A 236 -14.82 -9.08 -9.49
CA GLU A 236 -15.70 -8.03 -10.03
C GLU A 236 -15.59 -6.73 -9.22
N LEU A 237 -15.58 -6.82 -7.89
CA LEU A 237 -15.35 -5.67 -7.02
C LEU A 237 -14.01 -5.00 -7.33
N ILE A 238 -12.95 -5.79 -7.47
CA ILE A 238 -11.61 -5.27 -7.76
C ILE A 238 -11.57 -4.56 -9.12
N TRP A 239 -12.22 -5.11 -10.15
CA TRP A 239 -12.30 -4.47 -11.47
C TRP A 239 -13.07 -3.16 -11.44
N GLU A 240 -14.15 -3.08 -10.66
CA GLU A 240 -14.86 -1.82 -10.44
C GLU A 240 -14.06 -0.81 -9.62
N LEU A 241 -13.31 -1.29 -8.62
CA LEU A 241 -12.53 -0.47 -7.69
C LEU A 241 -11.31 0.18 -8.35
N HIS A 242 -10.58 -0.58 -9.16
CA HIS A 242 -9.31 -0.15 -9.75
C HIS A 242 -9.37 1.23 -10.45
N PRO A 243 -10.26 1.47 -11.43
CA PRO A 243 -10.32 2.79 -12.08
C PRO A 243 -10.69 3.92 -11.10
N ILE A 244 -11.51 3.65 -10.09
CA ILE A 244 -11.89 4.65 -9.08
C ILE A 244 -10.71 5.04 -8.21
N LEU A 245 -9.84 4.08 -7.84
CA LEU A 245 -8.62 4.37 -7.08
C LEU A 245 -7.62 5.18 -7.92
N VAL A 246 -7.38 4.77 -9.16
CA VAL A 246 -6.48 5.50 -10.08
C VAL A 246 -6.94 6.95 -10.27
N ASP A 247 -8.24 7.15 -10.51
CA ASP A 247 -8.83 8.49 -10.63
C ASP A 247 -8.66 9.29 -9.33
N THR A 248 -8.94 8.68 -8.18
CA THR A 248 -8.80 9.34 -6.87
C THR A 248 -7.35 9.78 -6.63
N VAL A 249 -6.38 8.91 -6.87
CA VAL A 249 -4.94 9.22 -6.70
C VAL A 249 -4.56 10.38 -7.61
N THR A 250 -5.02 10.36 -8.87
CA THR A 250 -4.74 11.40 -9.86
C THR A 250 -5.36 12.75 -9.44
N GLU A 251 -6.60 12.74 -8.96
CA GLU A 251 -7.30 13.94 -8.48
C GLU A 251 -6.62 14.53 -7.24
N LEU A 252 -6.29 13.70 -6.24
CA LEU A 252 -5.59 14.13 -5.03
C LEU A 252 -4.19 14.69 -5.35
N HIS A 253 -3.44 14.03 -6.23
CA HIS A 253 -2.13 14.49 -6.68
C HIS A 253 -2.23 15.84 -7.41
N SER A 254 -3.24 16.03 -8.25
CA SER A 254 -3.49 17.29 -8.96
C SER A 254 -3.78 18.43 -7.99
N ILE A 255 -4.62 18.20 -6.97
CA ILE A 255 -4.91 19.19 -5.93
C ILE A 255 -3.64 19.53 -5.15
N GLU A 256 -2.88 18.52 -4.71
CA GLU A 256 -1.65 18.70 -3.96
C GLU A 256 -0.61 19.50 -4.75
N ALA A 257 -0.40 19.18 -6.03
CA ALA A 257 0.52 19.90 -6.91
C ALA A 257 0.11 21.38 -7.05
N LYS A 258 -1.19 21.67 -7.14
CA LYS A 258 -1.71 23.04 -7.22
C LYS A 258 -1.59 23.78 -5.89
N CYS A 259 -1.88 23.14 -4.76
CA CYS A 259 -1.64 23.70 -3.42
C CYS A 259 -0.16 24.03 -3.19
N ASN A 260 0.75 23.18 -3.66
CA ASN A 260 2.20 23.44 -3.59
C ASN A 260 2.63 24.64 -4.43
N ARG A 261 2.04 24.84 -5.63
CA ARG A 261 2.29 26.04 -6.43
C ARG A 261 1.83 27.31 -5.70
N ILE A 262 0.67 27.27 -5.05
CA ILE A 262 0.15 28.38 -4.25
C ILE A 262 1.07 28.65 -3.04
N LYS A 263 1.51 27.60 -2.33
CA LYS A 263 2.44 27.70 -1.18
C LYS A 263 3.75 28.40 -1.55
N ASN A 264 4.25 28.16 -2.77
CA ASN A 264 5.53 28.69 -3.23
C ASN A 264 5.42 30.07 -3.90
N ASP A 265 4.22 30.63 -4.06
CA ASP A 265 4.03 31.98 -4.61
C ASP A 265 4.05 33.04 -3.49
N GLU A 266 5.17 33.75 -3.37
CA GLU A 266 5.39 34.81 -2.37
C GLU A 266 4.36 35.95 -2.47
N LYS A 267 3.80 36.23 -3.66
CA LYS A 267 2.81 37.30 -3.84
C LYS A 267 1.46 36.91 -3.25
N ILE A 268 1.08 35.63 -3.34
CA ILE A 268 -0.17 35.10 -2.77
C ILE A 268 -0.01 34.85 -1.27
N CYS A 269 1.17 34.42 -0.83
CA CYS A 269 1.45 33.99 0.55
C CYS A 269 1.68 35.11 1.58
N SER A 270 1.59 36.38 1.20
CA SER A 270 1.76 37.53 2.11
C SER A 270 0.71 37.63 3.25
N GLY A 271 -0.32 36.77 3.25
CA GLY A 271 -1.29 36.63 4.35
C GLY A 271 -0.92 35.52 5.34
N VAL A 272 -0.40 35.88 6.51
CA VAL A 272 0.10 34.97 7.57
C VAL A 272 -0.88 33.86 7.98
N LYS A 273 -2.20 34.06 7.86
CA LYS A 273 -3.24 33.05 8.21
C LYS A 273 -3.47 31.96 7.15
N LEU A 274 -3.01 32.15 5.92
CA LEU A 274 -3.15 31.14 4.85
C LEU A 274 -2.07 30.05 4.95
N PHE A 275 -0.89 30.37 5.48
CA PHE A 275 0.28 29.49 5.44
C PHE A 275 0.15 28.27 6.38
N GLU A 276 -0.30 28.47 7.62
CA GLU A 276 -0.53 27.39 8.59
C GLU A 276 -1.64 26.43 8.13
N ASN A 277 -2.67 26.96 7.48
CA ASN A 277 -3.78 26.17 6.94
C ASN A 277 -3.37 25.36 5.69
N ILE A 278 -2.57 25.93 4.79
CA ILE A 278 -2.11 25.25 3.57
C ILE A 278 -1.16 24.09 3.90
N GLU A 279 -0.27 24.25 4.88
CA GLU A 279 0.65 23.17 5.28
C GLU A 279 -0.09 22.00 5.94
N CYS A 280 -1.06 22.28 6.82
CA CYS A 280 -1.94 21.27 7.40
C CYS A 280 -2.76 20.54 6.32
N LEU A 281 -3.32 21.29 5.36
CA LEU A 281 -4.05 20.73 4.21
C LEU A 281 -3.16 19.85 3.34
N HIS A 282 -1.93 20.28 3.06
CA HIS A 282 -0.98 19.53 2.26
C HIS A 282 -0.66 18.18 2.90
N ASN A 283 -0.43 18.15 4.22
CA ASN A 283 -0.17 16.90 4.94
C ASN A 283 -1.38 15.95 4.89
N LEU A 284 -2.59 16.46 5.08
CA LEU A 284 -3.81 15.66 5.00
C LEU A 284 -4.07 15.13 3.57
N LEU A 285 -3.82 15.93 2.54
CA LEU A 285 -3.91 15.53 1.13
C LEU A 285 -2.92 14.42 0.82
N LYS A 286 -1.66 14.60 1.23
CA LYS A 286 -0.60 13.61 1.05
C LYS A 286 -0.95 12.29 1.74
N GLU A 287 -1.42 12.34 2.99
CA GLU A 287 -1.83 11.15 3.73
C GLU A 287 -2.97 10.41 3.01
N ALA A 288 -3.99 11.13 2.54
CA ALA A 288 -5.10 10.53 1.80
C ALA A 288 -4.63 9.89 0.47
N ARG A 289 -3.71 10.56 -0.24
CA ARG A 289 -3.12 10.05 -1.48
C ARG A 289 -2.32 8.77 -1.24
N GLU A 290 -1.44 8.79 -0.24
CA GLU A 290 -0.61 7.63 0.13
C GLU A 290 -1.47 6.42 0.52
N LYS A 291 -2.59 6.64 1.23
CA LYS A 291 -3.54 5.56 1.54
C LYS A 291 -4.25 5.01 0.29
N ALA A 292 -4.61 5.86 -0.66
CA ALA A 292 -5.18 5.43 -1.93
C ALA A 292 -4.17 4.65 -2.79
N GLU A 293 -2.92 5.11 -2.85
CA GLU A 293 -1.81 4.43 -3.53
C GLU A 293 -1.51 3.05 -2.90
N GLN A 294 -1.46 2.98 -1.56
CA GLN A 294 -1.29 1.73 -0.83
C GLN A 294 -2.39 0.72 -1.16
N LEU A 295 -3.64 1.17 -1.19
CA LEU A 295 -4.77 0.29 -1.53
C LEU A 295 -4.73 -0.13 -3.00
N SER A 296 -4.38 0.78 -3.92
CA SER A 296 -4.22 0.46 -5.35
C SER A 296 -3.14 -0.61 -5.55
N GLY A 297 -1.96 -0.42 -4.94
CA GLY A 297 -0.89 -1.40 -5.03
C GLY A 297 -1.25 -2.75 -4.39
N ARG A 298 -2.13 -2.77 -3.39
CA ARG A 298 -2.64 -4.03 -2.82
C ARG A 298 -3.59 -4.76 -3.78
N VAL A 299 -4.43 -4.00 -4.49
CA VAL A 299 -5.32 -4.52 -5.53
C VAL A 299 -4.51 -5.12 -6.69
N ASP A 300 -3.46 -4.45 -7.14
CA ASP A 300 -2.59 -4.95 -8.22
C ASP A 300 -1.91 -6.26 -7.83
N LYS A 301 -1.36 -6.32 -6.61
CA LYS A 301 -0.72 -7.54 -6.08
C LYS A 301 -1.68 -8.71 -5.90
N TYR A 302 -2.99 -8.47 -5.77
CA TYR A 302 -3.95 -9.55 -5.55
C TYR A 302 -3.92 -10.59 -6.67
N PHE A 303 -3.92 -10.15 -7.93
CA PHE A 303 -3.91 -11.06 -9.07
C PHE A 303 -2.54 -11.73 -9.28
N GLU A 304 -1.45 -11.01 -9.03
CA GLU A 304 -0.10 -11.58 -9.10
C GLU A 304 0.11 -12.68 -8.05
N GLU A 305 -0.37 -12.46 -6.82
CA GLU A 305 -0.28 -13.45 -5.75
C GLU A 305 -1.24 -14.62 -6.01
N GLN A 306 -2.43 -14.36 -6.58
CA GLN A 306 -3.34 -15.41 -7.05
C GLN A 306 -2.71 -16.33 -8.09
N GLU A 307 -2.09 -15.76 -9.13
CA GLU A 307 -1.42 -16.54 -10.18
C GLU A 307 -0.28 -17.40 -9.62
N ARG A 308 0.45 -16.89 -8.61
CA ARG A 308 1.47 -17.66 -7.88
C ARG A 308 0.88 -18.84 -7.10
N PHE A 309 -0.28 -18.67 -6.48
CA PHE A 309 -0.97 -19.76 -5.80
C PHE A 309 -1.48 -20.83 -6.79
N ASP A 310 -1.96 -20.41 -7.97
CA ASP A 310 -2.42 -21.31 -9.03
C ASP A 310 -1.26 -22.10 -9.65
N ALA A 311 -0.09 -21.48 -9.81
CA ALA A 311 1.14 -22.17 -10.24
C ALA A 311 1.61 -23.25 -9.23
N GLY A 312 1.16 -23.19 -7.97
CA GLY A 312 1.58 -24.04 -6.86
C GLY A 312 0.86 -25.39 -6.70
N LYS A 313 -0.17 -25.72 -7.52
CA LYS A 313 -1.02 -26.93 -7.46
C LYS A 313 -1.57 -27.32 -6.07
N THR A 314 -2.89 -27.16 -5.90
CA THR A 314 -3.84 -27.86 -4.99
C THR A 314 -3.58 -27.97 -3.47
N LEU A 315 -2.35 -27.79 -2.96
CA LEU A 315 -1.99 -28.03 -1.56
C LEU A 315 -2.40 -26.90 -0.58
N PHE A 316 -2.86 -25.75 -1.09
CA PHE A 316 -3.02 -24.53 -0.30
C PHE A 316 -4.45 -23.98 -0.22
N ARG A 317 -5.49 -24.81 -0.38
CA ARG A 317 -6.89 -24.35 -0.41
C ARG A 317 -7.27 -23.43 0.77
N ALA A 318 -6.90 -23.82 1.99
CA ALA A 318 -7.18 -23.03 3.19
C ALA A 318 -6.39 -21.71 3.22
N LEU A 319 -5.14 -21.72 2.73
CA LEU A 319 -4.30 -20.53 2.66
C LEU A 319 -4.85 -19.52 1.65
N VAL A 320 -5.24 -20.00 0.46
CA VAL A 320 -5.82 -19.15 -0.59
C VAL A 320 -7.16 -18.58 -0.14
N ALA A 321 -8.02 -19.37 0.51
CA ALA A 321 -9.27 -18.87 1.10
C ALA A 321 -9.01 -17.82 2.20
N SER A 322 -7.97 -18.03 3.04
CA SER A 322 -7.57 -17.05 4.05
C SER A 322 -7.03 -15.75 3.44
N TYR A 323 -6.33 -15.87 2.32
CA TYR A 323 -5.80 -14.74 1.56
C TYR A 323 -6.93 -13.93 0.91
N ASP A 324 -7.90 -14.60 0.29
CA ASP A 324 -9.09 -13.96 -0.29
C ASP A 324 -9.88 -13.19 0.78
N LEU A 325 -10.08 -13.80 1.96
CA LEU A 325 -10.77 -13.16 3.09
C LEU A 325 -9.97 -11.97 3.66
N ARG A 326 -8.64 -12.09 3.74
CA ARG A 326 -7.77 -11.00 4.20
C ARG A 326 -7.83 -9.83 3.23
N THR A 327 -7.65 -10.09 1.93
CA THR A 327 -7.72 -9.06 0.89
C THR A 327 -9.07 -8.37 0.88
N LYS A 328 -10.18 -9.11 1.01
CA LYS A 328 -11.52 -8.53 1.17
C LYS A 328 -11.57 -7.53 2.34
N LYS A 329 -11.08 -7.92 3.52
CA LYS A 329 -11.08 -7.05 4.71
C LYS A 329 -10.19 -5.82 4.53
N GLU A 330 -9.01 -5.99 3.95
CA GLU A 330 -8.08 -4.89 3.66
C GLU A 330 -8.69 -3.88 2.69
N ILE A 331 -9.34 -4.35 1.62
CA ILE A 331 -10.07 -3.50 0.67
C ILE A 331 -11.19 -2.74 1.38
N GLN A 332 -12.00 -3.42 2.18
CA GLN A 332 -13.11 -2.81 2.89
C GLN A 332 -12.63 -1.70 3.86
N ILE A 333 -11.59 -2.00 4.64
CA ILE A 333 -11.02 -1.06 5.61
C ILE A 333 -10.37 0.12 4.87
N GLY A 334 -9.59 -0.15 3.83
CA GLY A 334 -8.92 0.88 3.02
C GLY A 334 -9.92 1.85 2.39
N LEU A 335 -11.00 1.34 1.79
CA LEU A 335 -12.08 2.15 1.23
C LEU A 335 -12.73 3.07 2.28
N CYS A 336 -13.00 2.55 3.48
CA CYS A 336 -13.55 3.35 4.57
C CYS A 336 -12.59 4.45 5.04
N ILE A 337 -11.30 4.15 5.15
CA ILE A 337 -10.27 5.12 5.54
C ILE A 337 -10.19 6.25 4.52
N ILE A 338 -10.00 5.91 3.23
CA ILE A 338 -9.85 6.91 2.16
C ILE A 338 -11.11 7.77 2.06
N ARG A 339 -12.31 7.16 2.11
CA ARG A 339 -13.58 7.89 2.15
C ARG A 339 -13.61 8.90 3.30
N ASN A 340 -13.31 8.46 4.52
CA ASN A 340 -13.35 9.33 5.70
C ASN A 340 -12.36 10.48 5.59
N GLN A 341 -11.17 10.21 5.05
CA GLN A 341 -10.17 11.24 4.79
C GLN A 341 -10.67 12.25 3.74
N ILE A 342 -11.26 11.81 2.62
CA ILE A 342 -11.83 12.71 1.60
C ILE A 342 -12.98 13.55 2.19
N VAL A 343 -13.89 12.94 2.95
CA VAL A 343 -15.01 13.66 3.60
C VAL A 343 -14.51 14.70 4.61
N SER A 344 -13.42 14.40 5.32
CA SER A 344 -12.77 15.34 6.26
C SER A 344 -12.00 16.45 5.53
N LEU A 345 -11.37 16.13 4.40
CA LEU A 345 -10.59 17.06 3.57
C LEU A 345 -11.47 18.04 2.83
N HIS A 346 -12.58 17.58 2.25
CA HIS A 346 -13.46 18.35 1.38
C HIS A 346 -13.86 19.73 1.96
N PRO A 347 -14.45 19.84 3.17
CA PRO A 347 -14.87 21.15 3.70
C PRO A 347 -13.67 22.07 3.97
N LYS A 348 -12.51 21.50 4.33
CA LYS A 348 -11.30 22.29 4.58
C LYS A 348 -10.72 22.85 3.27
N LEU A 349 -10.71 22.04 2.21
CA LEU A 349 -10.29 22.46 0.88
C LEU A 349 -11.22 23.52 0.31
N GLN A 350 -12.53 23.32 0.45
CA GLN A 350 -13.54 24.27 -0.02
C GLN A 350 -13.42 25.62 0.69
N HIS A 351 -13.33 25.63 2.01
CA HIS A 351 -13.15 26.86 2.79
C HIS A 351 -11.87 27.61 2.43
N ASN A 352 -10.75 26.89 2.27
CA ASN A 352 -9.48 27.53 1.93
C ASN A 352 -9.44 28.02 0.48
N LEU A 353 -10.10 27.32 -0.44
CA LEU A 353 -10.28 27.80 -1.81
C LEU A 353 -11.03 29.14 -1.80
N GLU A 354 -12.15 29.26 -1.07
CA GLU A 354 -12.88 30.52 -0.94
C GLU A 354 -12.02 31.66 -0.35
N LEU A 355 -11.17 31.36 0.63
CA LEU A 355 -10.22 32.33 1.20
C LEU A 355 -9.19 32.81 0.15
N VAL A 356 -8.60 31.89 -0.63
CA VAL A 356 -7.66 32.25 -1.70
C VAL A 356 -8.34 33.12 -2.76
N LEU A 357 -9.57 32.78 -3.16
CA LEU A 357 -10.31 33.53 -4.17
C LEU A 357 -10.73 34.93 -3.69
N SER A 358 -11.15 35.05 -2.44
CA SER A 358 -11.49 36.35 -1.84
C SER A 358 -10.27 37.27 -1.70
N ALA A 359 -9.10 36.72 -1.36
CA ALA A 359 -7.84 37.47 -1.27
C ALA A 359 -7.35 37.95 -2.66
N GLY A 360 -7.55 37.14 -3.71
CA GLY A 360 -7.28 37.53 -5.10
C GLY A 360 -8.15 38.68 -5.58
N SER A 361 -9.46 38.66 -5.28
CA SER A 361 -10.39 39.75 -5.63
C SER A 361 -10.09 41.06 -4.90
N SER A 362 -9.67 41.02 -3.63
CA SER A 362 -9.38 42.23 -2.84
C SER A 362 -8.14 43.00 -3.35
N LYS A 363 -7.16 42.33 -3.98
CA LYS A 363 -6.00 43.01 -4.57
C LYS A 363 -6.36 43.76 -5.87
N ASN A 364 -7.41 43.35 -6.57
CA ASN A 364 -7.92 44.05 -7.75
C ASN A 364 -8.71 45.31 -7.41
N ALA A 365 -9.31 45.41 -6.22
CA ALA A 365 -10.04 46.60 -5.79
C ALA A 365 -9.11 47.80 -5.46
N HIS A 366 -7.88 47.54 -5.01
CA HIS A 366 -6.94 48.60 -4.63
C HIS A 366 -6.10 49.19 -5.78
N LEU A 367 -6.06 48.53 -6.94
CA LEU A 367 -5.38 49.05 -8.14
C LEU A 367 -6.30 49.88 -9.05
N GLY A 368 -7.62 49.91 -8.79
CA GLY A 368 -8.62 50.65 -9.57
C GLY A 368 -8.96 52.06 -9.07
N MET A 369 -8.48 52.48 -7.90
CA MET A 369 -8.78 53.81 -7.32
C MET A 369 -7.57 54.78 -7.29
N GLY A 370 -6.54 54.52 -8.09
CA GLY A 370 -5.31 55.31 -8.11
C GLY A 370 -5.13 56.20 -9.35
N MET A 371 -6.18 56.77 -9.94
CA MET A 371 -6.07 57.85 -10.93
C MET A 371 -7.36 58.68 -11.00
N PHE A 372 -7.71 59.40 -9.94
CA PHE A 372 -8.52 60.62 -10.00
C PHE A 372 -8.28 61.42 -8.72
N THR A 373 -7.21 62.21 -8.71
CA THR A 373 -7.10 63.55 -8.08
C THR A 373 -5.82 64.19 -8.57
#